data_AF-A0A6I8VSN9-F1
#
_entry.id   AF-A0A6I8VSN9-F1
#
_cell.length_a   1.000
_cell.length_b   1.000
_cell.length_c   1.000
_cell.angle_alpha   90.00
_cell.angle_beta   90.00
_cell.angle_gamma   90.00
#
_symmetry.space_group_name_H-M   'P 1'
#
loop_
_entity.id
_entity.type
_entity.pdbx_description
1 polymer ?
#
loop_
_entity_poly.entity_id
_entity_poly.type
_entity_poly.pdbx_seq_one_letter_code
_entity_poly.pdbx_strand_id
1 'polypeptide(L)'
;MVIDVWTRSLQHHDACNKVNHLPEPQRCRFVRDTADCRDNMYLINYLTWHYCHVDSRNMFNAFWSMLAMTVFASYIFWMMQISVGAYFCPTLKVLADTFRMNENVAGVTLLTIANGSSDLFTAVAGMLVFSKWGFLVSMTQSLFQHTFVAGMVILTRPFYVEPCYFLRDFGFLFLNTAFMDFIHKRESGITKLGAIPGALIYLVHVFVAVIDQRLLTARVHHLQKIEDSEQQAEQLEELKRQTELGVHRERIDRSASRGSANRHLFQQFWESLFRFDKDKFRRGSFGVRFYLLVKEPMEMLLRLLVPVVDVERPNHGWSKLLCCLQFIIAPTYIFFILLKDVSLLGTAAYIMTFYIMLPLGCLIFWRTRTDTTPKFFREPLSIWLCPWPWRRPCAPWEMHLQRKRAAMGRLPASSWRWAWSSL
;
A
#
# COMPACT_ATOMS: atom_id res chain seq x y z
N MET A 1 14.42 14.56 -27.27
CA MET A 1 14.23 15.66 -26.30
C MET A 1 13.65 15.23 -24.95
N VAL A 2 12.62 14.37 -24.85
CA VAL A 2 12.21 13.80 -23.53
C VAL A 2 13.05 12.57 -23.13
N ILE A 3 13.72 11.91 -24.09
CA ILE A 3 14.53 10.70 -23.86
C ILE A 3 15.96 11.05 -23.42
N ASP A 4 16.52 12.18 -23.87
CA ASP A 4 17.92 12.58 -23.58
C ASP A 4 18.15 13.09 -22.15
N VAL A 5 17.08 13.35 -21.40
CA VAL A 5 17.17 13.76 -19.98
C VAL A 5 17.42 12.54 -19.06
N TRP A 6 17.09 11.32 -19.51
CA TRP A 6 17.16 10.10 -18.69
C TRP A 6 18.48 9.35 -18.80
N THR A 7 19.40 9.83 -19.63
CA THR A 7 20.75 9.26 -19.80
C THR A 7 21.79 10.22 -19.22
N ARG A 8 21.81 10.38 -17.89
CA ARG A 8 23.03 10.88 -17.22
C ARG A 8 24.06 9.75 -17.21
N SER A 9 24.87 9.75 -18.27
CA SER A 9 26.29 9.42 -18.31
C SER A 9 26.80 8.44 -17.26
N LEU A 10 27.11 7.22 -17.72
CA LEU A 10 28.11 6.30 -17.15
C LEU A 10 29.53 6.92 -17.22
N GLN A 11 29.74 8.10 -16.65
CA GLN A 11 31.09 8.61 -16.40
C GLN A 11 31.57 8.06 -15.06
N HIS A 12 32.77 7.48 -15.08
CA HIS A 12 33.53 7.05 -13.91
C HIS A 12 33.49 8.11 -12.78
N HIS A 13 32.49 8.02 -11.91
CA HIS A 13 32.46 8.70 -10.64
C HIS A 13 32.66 7.65 -9.56
N ASP A 14 33.56 7.95 -8.63
CA ASP A 14 33.85 7.05 -7.52
C ASP A 14 32.57 6.80 -6.72
N ALA A 15 32.16 5.53 -6.64
CA ALA A 15 30.99 5.15 -5.86
C ALA A 15 31.17 5.56 -4.39
N CYS A 16 30.12 6.13 -3.79
CA CYS A 16 30.20 6.68 -2.43
C CYS A 16 30.64 5.63 -1.38
N ASN A 17 30.40 4.35 -1.62
CA ASN A 17 30.84 3.23 -0.76
C ASN A 17 32.38 3.18 -0.56
N LYS A 18 33.16 3.73 -1.49
CA LYS A 18 34.63 3.79 -1.36
C LYS A 18 35.11 4.61 -0.16
N VAL A 19 34.26 5.44 0.45
CA VAL A 19 34.58 6.25 1.64
C VAL A 19 35.18 5.41 2.77
N ASN A 20 34.71 4.17 2.95
CA ASN A 20 35.16 3.29 4.03
C ASN A 20 36.61 2.81 3.84
N HIS A 21 37.07 2.73 2.60
CA HIS A 21 38.42 2.29 2.24
C HIS A 21 39.45 3.41 2.25
N LEU A 22 39.01 4.66 2.39
CA LEU A 22 39.91 5.81 2.48
C LEU A 22 40.38 6.02 3.94
N PRO A 23 41.61 6.50 4.13
CA PRO A 23 42.09 6.90 5.44
C PRO A 23 41.25 8.06 5.98
N GLU A 24 41.02 8.07 7.29
CA GLU A 24 40.15 9.03 8.00
C GLU A 24 40.27 10.50 7.56
N PRO A 25 41.48 11.11 7.40
CA PRO A 25 41.59 12.52 7.02
C PRO A 25 41.03 12.84 5.62
N GLN A 26 40.92 11.84 4.74
CA GLN A 26 40.44 12.02 3.37
C GLN A 26 38.93 11.78 3.23
N ARG A 27 38.28 11.15 4.23
CA ARG A 27 36.85 10.76 4.15
C ARG A 27 35.91 11.94 4.01
N CYS A 28 36.08 12.98 4.83
CA CYS A 28 35.22 14.18 4.75
C CYS A 28 35.35 14.91 3.40
N ARG A 29 36.60 15.08 2.91
CA ARG A 29 36.85 15.71 1.62
C ARG A 29 36.19 14.90 0.50
N PHE A 30 36.36 13.58 0.51
CA PHE A 30 35.75 12.68 -0.46
C PHE A 30 34.21 12.77 -0.46
N VAL A 31 33.56 12.73 0.71
CA VAL A 31 32.10 12.84 0.81
C VAL A 31 31.58 14.18 0.26
N ARG A 32 32.33 15.26 0.48
CA ARG A 32 31.93 16.59 0.02
C ARG A 32 32.15 16.79 -1.47
N ASP A 33 33.21 16.22 -2.02
CA ASP A 33 33.61 16.48 -3.40
C ASP A 33 32.93 15.50 -4.38
N THR A 34 32.64 14.26 -3.94
CA THR A 34 31.96 13.24 -4.75
C THR A 34 30.47 13.55 -4.92
N ALA A 35 30.01 13.68 -6.17
CA ALA A 35 28.61 13.95 -6.51
C ALA A 35 27.65 12.83 -6.08
N ASP A 36 28.06 11.56 -6.24
CA ASP A 36 27.26 10.37 -5.85
C ASP A 36 26.89 10.36 -4.34
N CYS A 37 27.75 10.94 -3.49
CA CYS A 37 27.47 11.09 -2.06
C CYS A 37 26.48 12.22 -1.74
N ARG A 38 26.18 13.14 -2.66
CA ARG A 38 25.29 14.30 -2.46
C ARG A 38 23.97 14.15 -3.21
N ASP A 39 24.00 13.58 -4.41
CA ASP A 39 22.83 13.51 -5.30
C ASP A 39 21.78 12.50 -4.80
N ASN A 40 22.19 11.46 -4.06
CA ASN A 40 21.30 10.43 -3.54
C ASN A 40 20.62 10.79 -2.20
N MET A 41 20.76 12.04 -1.72
CA MET A 41 20.34 12.46 -0.38
C MET A 41 19.24 13.52 -0.42
N TYR A 42 17.98 13.10 -0.43
CA TYR A 42 16.82 13.99 -0.63
C TYR A 42 16.38 14.78 0.62
N LEU A 43 16.65 14.28 1.83
CA LEU A 43 16.13 14.83 3.09
C LEU A 43 17.24 15.40 3.99
N ILE A 44 18.20 14.55 4.39
CA ILE A 44 19.28 14.91 5.33
C ILE A 44 20.59 14.30 4.85
N ASN A 45 21.63 15.13 4.71
CA ASN A 45 23.00 14.70 4.36
C ASN A 45 23.70 14.02 5.56
N TYR A 46 23.21 12.85 5.98
CA TYR A 46 23.75 12.09 7.12
C TYR A 46 25.24 11.74 6.96
N LEU A 47 25.72 11.55 5.73
CA LEU A 47 27.13 11.28 5.43
C LEU A 47 28.03 12.47 5.77
N THR A 48 27.62 13.69 5.40
CA THR A 48 28.37 14.90 5.74
C THR A 48 28.32 15.18 7.24
N TRP A 49 27.19 14.90 7.90
CA TRP A 49 27.10 15.02 9.35
C TRP A 49 28.05 14.02 10.05
N HIS A 50 28.02 12.75 9.67
CA HIS A 50 28.84 11.70 10.28
C HIS A 50 30.34 11.86 10.03
N TYR A 51 30.76 12.15 8.79
CA TYR A 51 32.20 12.18 8.45
C TYR A 51 32.85 13.56 8.61
N CYS A 52 32.10 14.65 8.59
CA CYS A 52 32.67 16.00 8.67
C CYS A 52 32.35 16.75 9.97
N HIS A 53 31.22 16.47 10.63
CA HIS A 53 30.82 17.21 11.85
C HIS A 53 31.07 16.40 13.12
N VAL A 54 30.91 15.07 13.07
CA VAL A 54 31.28 14.20 14.18
C VAL A 54 32.78 13.94 14.10
N ASP A 55 33.51 14.23 15.18
CA ASP A 55 34.93 13.86 15.29
C ASP A 55 35.04 12.34 15.48
N SER A 56 35.00 11.61 14.36
CA SER A 56 35.04 10.15 14.33
C SER A 56 36.36 9.55 14.82
N ARG A 57 37.40 10.38 15.02
CA ARG A 57 38.69 9.97 15.59
C ARG A 57 38.52 9.52 17.05
N ASN A 58 37.57 10.13 17.75
CA ASN A 58 37.21 9.75 19.10
C ASN A 58 36.23 8.57 19.04
N MET A 59 36.70 7.40 19.50
CA MET A 59 35.90 6.17 19.53
C MET A 59 34.54 6.35 20.23
N PHE A 60 34.48 7.20 21.26
CA PHE A 60 33.25 7.56 21.95
C PHE A 60 32.24 8.26 21.01
N ASN A 61 32.67 9.28 20.27
CA ASN A 61 31.81 10.02 19.35
C ASN A 61 31.35 9.14 18.17
N ALA A 62 32.24 8.31 17.66
CA ALA A 62 31.92 7.35 16.60
C ALA A 62 30.83 6.34 17.06
N PHE A 63 30.96 5.80 18.27
CA PHE A 63 29.98 4.88 18.86
C PHE A 63 28.60 5.55 19.00
N TRP A 64 28.52 6.73 19.61
CA TRP A 64 27.25 7.44 19.79
C TRP A 64 26.62 7.85 18.47
N SER A 65 27.42 8.23 17.48
CA SER A 65 26.91 8.52 16.14
C SER A 65 26.36 7.27 15.46
N MET A 66 27.03 6.12 15.57
CA MET A 66 26.54 4.86 15.01
C MET A 66 25.24 4.44 15.71
N LEU A 67 25.21 4.48 17.04
CA LEU A 67 24.03 4.18 17.83
C LEU A 67 22.84 5.09 17.46
N ALA A 68 23.07 6.40 17.33
CA ALA A 68 22.04 7.34 16.91
C ALA A 68 21.48 7.01 15.52
N MET A 69 22.33 6.65 14.57
CA MET A 69 21.90 6.23 13.22
C MET A 69 21.12 4.91 13.26
N THR A 70 21.54 3.94 14.07
CA THR A 70 20.80 2.68 14.26
C THR A 70 19.45 2.92 14.91
N VAL A 71 19.37 3.78 15.94
CA VAL A 71 18.10 4.16 16.58
C VAL A 71 17.20 4.86 15.58
N PHE A 72 17.71 5.80 14.79
CA PHE A 72 16.94 6.49 13.76
C PHE A 72 16.43 5.54 12.67
N ALA A 73 17.26 4.60 12.20
CA ALA A 73 16.85 3.57 11.25
C ALA A 73 15.75 2.67 11.85
N SER A 74 15.91 2.22 13.11
CA SER A 74 14.89 1.42 13.80
C SER A 74 13.56 2.16 13.95
N TYR A 75 13.61 3.47 14.18
CA TYR A 75 12.43 4.33 14.22
C TYR A 75 11.73 4.41 12.86
N ILE A 76 12.46 4.55 11.76
CA ILE A 76 11.89 4.52 10.41
C ILE A 76 11.20 3.18 10.14
N PHE A 77 11.84 2.05 10.44
CA PHE A 77 11.23 0.72 10.27
C PHE A 77 9.95 0.55 11.10
N TRP A 78 9.99 0.98 12.36
CA TRP A 78 8.82 0.94 13.23
C TRP A 78 7.69 1.82 12.69
N MET A 79 8.00 3.02 12.16
CA MET A 79 7.02 3.88 11.52
C MET A 79 6.45 3.27 10.23
N MET A 80 7.28 2.64 9.38
CA MET A 80 6.81 1.94 8.19
C MET A 80 5.80 0.84 8.54
N GLN A 81 6.03 0.08 9.62
CA GLN A 81 5.08 -0.92 10.09
C GLN A 81 3.73 -0.31 10.46
N ILE A 82 3.73 0.84 11.15
CA ILE A 82 2.50 1.58 11.48
C ILE A 82 1.80 2.06 10.20
N SER A 83 2.57 2.58 9.23
CA SER A 83 2.05 3.02 7.94
C SER A 83 1.36 1.89 7.19
N VAL A 84 1.97 0.70 7.16
CA VAL A 84 1.41 -0.47 6.48
C VAL A 84 0.07 -0.86 7.11
N GLY A 85 0.02 -0.97 8.44
CA GLY A 85 -1.19 -1.40 9.14
C GLY A 85 -2.34 -0.38 9.08
N ALA A 86 -2.04 0.92 9.19
CA ALA A 86 -3.07 1.95 9.30
C ALA A 86 -3.48 2.60 7.96
N TYR A 87 -2.66 2.50 6.91
CA TYR A 87 -2.89 3.19 5.63
C TYR A 87 -2.89 2.20 4.46
N PHE A 88 -1.83 1.38 4.33
CA PHE A 88 -1.65 0.52 3.16
C PHE A 88 -2.67 -0.62 3.10
N CYS A 89 -2.81 -1.40 4.18
CA CYS A 89 -3.74 -2.54 4.21
C CYS A 89 -5.22 -2.11 4.05
N PRO A 90 -5.75 -1.09 4.75
CA PRO A 90 -7.11 -0.63 4.54
C PRO A 90 -7.36 -0.12 3.12
N THR A 91 -6.39 0.59 2.52
CA THR A 91 -6.52 1.09 1.14
C THR A 91 -6.61 -0.08 0.15
N LEU A 92 -5.77 -1.11 0.30
CA LEU A 92 -5.84 -2.32 -0.51
C LEU A 92 -7.17 -3.06 -0.33
N LYS A 93 -7.68 -3.12 0.91
CA LYS A 93 -8.98 -3.73 1.22
C LYS A 93 -10.12 -3.01 0.50
N VAL A 94 -10.13 -1.68 0.50
CA VAL A 94 -11.13 -0.87 -0.23
C VAL A 94 -11.00 -1.03 -1.74
N LEU A 95 -9.78 -1.11 -2.28
CA LEU A 95 -9.55 -1.33 -3.70
C LEU A 95 -10.03 -2.73 -4.14
N ALA A 96 -9.71 -3.76 -3.36
CA ALA A 96 -10.16 -5.14 -3.61
C ALA A 96 -11.70 -5.24 -3.60
N ASP A 97 -12.36 -4.62 -2.62
CA ASP A 97 -13.83 -4.52 -2.55
C ASP A 97 -14.41 -3.77 -3.77
N THR A 98 -13.79 -2.65 -4.16
CA THR A 98 -14.25 -1.84 -5.29
C THR A 98 -14.15 -2.60 -6.61
N PHE A 99 -13.07 -3.36 -6.82
CA PHE A 99 -12.91 -4.23 -7.99
C PHE A 99 -13.66 -5.56 -7.89
N ARG A 100 -14.32 -5.84 -6.76
CA ARG A 100 -14.98 -7.11 -6.45
C ARG A 100 -14.06 -8.31 -6.66
N MET A 101 -12.82 -8.17 -6.21
CA MET A 101 -11.83 -9.25 -6.19
C MET A 101 -12.04 -10.14 -4.97
N ASN A 102 -11.76 -11.43 -5.09
CA ASN A 102 -11.62 -12.29 -3.93
C ASN A 102 -10.23 -12.13 -3.31
N GLU A 103 -10.02 -12.67 -2.11
CA GLU A 103 -8.76 -12.50 -1.37
C GLU A 103 -7.54 -13.02 -2.17
N ASN A 104 -7.71 -14.15 -2.88
CA ASN A 104 -6.64 -14.75 -3.68
C ASN A 104 -6.24 -13.87 -4.87
N VAL A 105 -7.20 -13.36 -5.66
CA VAL A 105 -6.87 -12.49 -6.80
C VAL A 105 -6.37 -11.12 -6.31
N ALA A 106 -6.93 -10.58 -5.22
CA ALA A 106 -6.43 -9.35 -4.62
C ALA A 106 -4.97 -9.49 -4.15
N GLY A 107 -4.61 -10.66 -3.59
CA GLY A 107 -3.25 -10.99 -3.20
C GLY A 107 -2.27 -11.04 -4.37
N VAL A 108 -2.61 -11.77 -5.45
CA VAL A 108 -1.69 -11.91 -6.61
C VAL A 108 -1.63 -10.68 -7.51
N THR A 109 -2.55 -9.72 -7.38
CA THR A 109 -2.62 -8.52 -8.23
C THR A 109 -2.42 -7.20 -7.49
N LEU A 110 -3.31 -6.84 -6.55
CA LEU A 110 -3.29 -5.53 -5.91
C LEU A 110 -2.13 -5.44 -4.92
N LEU A 111 -1.93 -6.48 -4.10
CA LEU A 111 -0.83 -6.51 -3.14
C LEU A 111 0.53 -6.58 -3.85
N THR A 112 0.65 -7.34 -4.95
CA THR A 112 1.88 -7.39 -5.75
C THR A 112 2.19 -6.07 -6.44
N ILE A 113 1.19 -5.40 -7.05
CA ILE A 113 1.36 -4.06 -7.64
C ILE A 113 1.79 -3.05 -6.57
N ALA A 114 1.15 -3.08 -5.41
CA ALA A 114 1.41 -2.11 -4.36
C ALA A 114 2.83 -2.27 -3.80
N ASN A 115 3.27 -3.52 -3.55
CA ASN A 115 4.66 -3.81 -3.16
C ASN A 115 5.66 -3.47 -4.28
N GLY A 116 5.35 -3.79 -5.53
CA GLY A 116 6.24 -3.46 -6.66
C GLY A 116 6.34 -1.96 -6.96
N SER A 117 5.32 -1.18 -6.61
CA SER A 117 5.31 0.26 -6.86
C SER A 117 6.35 1.01 -6.05
N SER A 118 6.60 0.63 -4.78
CA SER A 118 7.65 1.27 -3.97
C SER A 118 9.05 1.03 -4.55
N ASP A 119 9.29 -0.17 -5.06
CA ASP A 119 10.56 -0.54 -5.68
C ASP A 119 10.73 0.22 -7.01
N LEU A 120 9.66 0.33 -7.79
CA LEU A 120 9.63 1.11 -9.03
C LEU A 120 9.92 2.60 -8.76
N PHE A 121 9.25 3.21 -7.79
CA PHE A 121 9.48 4.63 -7.46
C PHE A 121 10.88 4.86 -6.89
N THR A 122 11.43 3.91 -6.13
CA THR A 122 12.83 3.98 -5.66
C THR A 122 13.82 3.89 -6.82
N ALA A 123 13.57 3.01 -7.80
CA ALA A 123 14.40 2.89 -9.00
C ALA A 123 14.31 4.14 -9.91
N VAL A 124 13.13 4.75 -10.02
CA VAL A 124 12.92 6.01 -10.75
C VAL A 124 13.57 7.18 -10.03
N ALA A 125 13.39 7.29 -8.71
CA ALA A 125 14.02 8.34 -7.90
C ALA A 125 15.54 8.19 -7.85
N GLY A 126 16.08 6.97 -7.95
CA GLY A 126 17.51 6.71 -8.13
C GLY A 126 18.03 6.97 -9.55
N MET A 127 17.24 7.63 -10.42
CA MET A 127 17.55 7.94 -11.81
C MET A 127 18.16 6.75 -12.57
N LEU A 128 17.44 5.62 -12.64
CA LEU A 128 17.73 4.50 -13.54
C LEU A 128 19.21 4.07 -13.60
N VAL A 129 19.91 4.09 -12.46
CA VAL A 129 21.19 3.40 -12.32
C VAL A 129 20.87 1.90 -12.27
N PHE A 130 20.69 1.29 -13.45
CA PHE A 130 20.64 -0.15 -13.60
C PHE A 130 22.01 -0.72 -13.22
N SER A 131 22.22 -0.96 -11.93
CA SER A 131 23.43 -1.60 -11.47
C SER A 131 23.47 -3.05 -11.95
N LYS A 132 24.68 -3.56 -12.24
CA LYS A 132 24.94 -4.98 -12.53
C LYS A 132 24.33 -5.92 -11.48
N TRP A 133 24.09 -5.41 -10.26
CA TRP A 133 23.60 -6.15 -9.11
C TRP A 133 22.07 -6.19 -8.99
N GLY A 134 21.31 -5.48 -9.85
CA GLY A 134 19.86 -5.40 -9.74
C GLY A 134 19.16 -6.76 -9.74
N PHE A 135 19.63 -7.71 -10.54
CA PHE A 135 19.12 -9.08 -10.55
C PHE A 135 19.38 -9.80 -9.22
N LEU A 136 20.61 -9.70 -8.69
CA LEU A 136 21.00 -10.35 -7.43
C LEU A 136 20.19 -9.81 -6.24
N VAL A 137 19.97 -8.49 -6.20
CA VAL A 137 19.14 -7.84 -5.18
C VAL A 137 17.70 -8.36 -5.26
N SER A 138 17.11 -8.39 -6.46
CA SER A 138 15.73 -8.86 -6.68
C SER A 138 15.55 -10.35 -6.34
N MET A 139 16.54 -11.18 -6.67
CA MET A 139 16.54 -12.60 -6.33
C MET A 139 16.64 -12.81 -4.82
N THR A 140 17.52 -12.08 -4.14
CA THR A 140 17.69 -12.17 -2.68
C THR A 140 16.43 -11.73 -1.94
N GLN A 141 15.78 -10.64 -2.40
CA GLN A 141 14.49 -10.20 -1.89
C GLN A 141 13.42 -11.31 -2.05
N SER A 142 13.30 -11.88 -3.25
CA SER A 142 12.33 -12.95 -3.52
C SER A 142 12.58 -14.18 -2.65
N LEU A 143 13.84 -14.61 -2.49
CA LEU A 143 14.19 -15.74 -1.63
C LEU A 143 13.78 -15.48 -0.18
N PHE A 144 14.08 -14.30 0.35
CA PHE A 144 13.68 -13.91 1.71
C PHE A 144 12.15 -13.92 1.89
N GLN A 145 11.39 -13.39 0.91
CA GLN A 145 9.93 -13.37 0.97
C GLN A 145 9.32 -14.79 0.96
N HIS A 146 9.77 -15.67 0.06
CA HIS A 146 9.20 -17.01 -0.09
C HIS A 146 9.64 -17.99 0.99
N THR A 147 10.85 -17.84 1.54
CA THR A 147 11.35 -18.78 2.56
C THR A 147 11.03 -18.29 3.98
N PHE A 148 11.51 -17.10 4.34
CA PHE A 148 11.41 -16.59 5.69
C PHE A 148 10.02 -16.02 5.99
N VAL A 149 9.53 -15.09 5.17
CA VAL A 149 8.24 -14.42 5.44
C VAL A 149 7.08 -15.40 5.33
N ALA A 150 6.98 -16.16 4.23
CA ALA A 150 5.93 -17.15 4.07
C ALA A 150 5.98 -18.24 5.16
N GLY A 151 7.18 -18.73 5.51
CA GLY A 151 7.37 -19.70 6.59
C GLY A 151 6.89 -19.16 7.95
N MET A 152 7.23 -17.92 8.29
CA MET A 152 6.77 -17.27 9.51
C MET A 152 5.25 -17.10 9.55
N VAL A 153 4.60 -16.76 8.43
CA VAL A 153 3.14 -16.64 8.37
C VAL A 153 2.47 -18.01 8.63
N ILE A 154 2.97 -19.07 7.98
CA ILE A 154 2.46 -20.45 8.16
C ILE A 154 2.59 -20.91 9.62
N LEU A 155 3.73 -20.61 10.27
CA LEU A 155 3.98 -21.00 11.66
C LEU A 155 3.17 -20.18 12.68
N THR A 156 2.94 -18.89 12.42
CA THR A 156 2.27 -17.99 13.37
C THR A 156 0.74 -18.10 13.32
N ARG A 157 0.18 -18.30 12.12
CA ARG A 157 -1.27 -18.40 11.90
C ARG A 157 -1.52 -19.46 10.82
N PRO A 158 -1.71 -20.75 11.18
CA PRO A 158 -2.09 -21.75 10.19
C PRO A 158 -3.44 -21.36 9.57
N PHE A 159 -3.50 -21.34 8.25
CA PHE A 159 -4.70 -21.03 7.47
C PHE A 159 -4.91 -22.12 6.40
N TYR A 160 -6.16 -22.35 6.03
CA TYR A 160 -6.50 -23.28 4.97
C TYR A 160 -6.15 -22.67 3.61
N VAL A 161 -5.47 -23.44 2.75
CA VAL A 161 -5.11 -23.04 1.39
C VAL A 161 -5.81 -23.95 0.41
N GLU A 162 -6.56 -23.35 -0.51
CA GLU A 162 -7.23 -24.08 -1.57
C GLU A 162 -6.20 -24.69 -2.55
N PRO A 163 -6.18 -26.02 -2.76
CA PRO A 163 -5.15 -26.68 -3.56
C PRO A 163 -5.06 -26.19 -5.00
N CYS A 164 -6.20 -25.87 -5.64
CA CYS A 164 -6.23 -25.41 -7.03
C CYS A 164 -5.53 -24.06 -7.20
N TYR A 165 -5.75 -23.11 -6.30
CA TYR A 165 -5.10 -21.80 -6.36
C TYR A 165 -3.61 -21.91 -6.03
N PHE A 166 -3.26 -22.75 -5.04
CA PHE A 166 -1.88 -23.00 -4.69
C PHE A 166 -1.09 -23.62 -5.85
N LEU A 167 -1.60 -24.68 -6.49
CA LEU A 167 -0.93 -25.34 -7.61
C LEU A 167 -0.76 -24.41 -8.81
N ARG A 168 -1.76 -23.58 -9.10
CA ARG A 168 -1.66 -22.57 -10.16
C ARG A 168 -0.54 -21.57 -9.84
N ASP A 169 -0.58 -20.94 -8.68
CA ASP A 169 0.35 -19.86 -8.32
C ASP A 169 1.79 -20.38 -8.17
N PHE A 170 1.96 -21.54 -7.52
CA PHE A 170 3.26 -22.21 -7.43
C PHE A 170 3.77 -22.68 -8.79
N GLY A 171 2.89 -23.18 -9.67
CA GLY A 171 3.24 -23.62 -11.02
C GLY A 171 3.79 -22.49 -11.88
N PHE A 172 3.14 -21.31 -11.88
CA PHE A 172 3.65 -20.14 -12.60
C PHE A 172 4.95 -19.59 -12.01
N LEU A 173 5.08 -19.59 -10.68
CA LEU A 173 6.33 -19.21 -10.01
C LEU A 173 7.48 -20.15 -10.41
N PHE A 174 7.24 -21.45 -10.38
CA PHE A 174 8.22 -22.46 -10.77
C PHE A 174 8.62 -22.31 -12.25
N LEU A 175 7.64 -22.12 -13.14
CA LEU A 175 7.88 -21.88 -14.56
C LEU A 175 8.76 -20.63 -14.79
N ASN A 176 8.45 -19.53 -14.10
CA ASN A 176 9.24 -18.30 -14.20
C ASN A 176 10.67 -18.51 -13.70
N THR A 177 10.83 -19.18 -12.56
CA THR A 177 12.13 -19.45 -11.96
C THR A 177 12.98 -20.36 -12.84
N ALA A 178 12.39 -21.43 -13.40
CA ALA A 178 13.07 -22.33 -14.33
C ALA A 178 13.50 -21.61 -15.61
N PHE A 179 12.65 -20.71 -16.13
CA PHE A 179 12.99 -19.88 -17.28
C PHE A 179 14.15 -18.92 -16.99
N MET A 180 14.16 -18.27 -15.83
CA MET A 180 15.25 -17.39 -15.42
C MET A 180 16.57 -18.14 -15.22
N ASP A 181 16.54 -19.33 -14.60
CA ASP A 181 17.71 -20.21 -14.47
C ASP A 181 18.26 -20.64 -15.83
N PHE A 182 17.37 -21.01 -16.77
CA PHE A 182 17.75 -21.36 -18.14
C PHE A 182 18.47 -20.21 -18.86
N ILE A 183 17.96 -18.97 -18.76
CA ILE A 183 18.63 -17.81 -19.36
C ILE A 183 19.97 -17.52 -18.69
N HIS A 184 20.04 -17.64 -17.37
CA HIS A 184 21.25 -17.32 -16.62
C HIS A 184 22.42 -18.23 -17.00
N LYS A 185 22.15 -19.51 -17.28
CA LYS A 185 23.16 -20.50 -17.70
C LYS A 185 23.65 -20.32 -19.14
N ARG A 186 23.04 -19.43 -19.93
CA ARG A 186 23.40 -19.22 -21.34
C ARG A 186 24.65 -18.36 -21.46
N GLU A 187 25.62 -18.81 -22.26
CA GLU A 187 26.91 -18.11 -22.49
C GLU A 187 26.74 -16.67 -23.03
N SER A 188 25.66 -16.40 -23.77
CA SER A 188 25.37 -15.08 -24.35
C SER A 188 24.90 -14.02 -23.34
N GLY A 189 24.73 -14.38 -22.06
CA GLY A 189 24.16 -13.52 -21.03
C GLY A 189 22.69 -13.16 -21.23
N ILE A 190 22.17 -12.27 -20.37
CA ILE A 190 20.77 -11.81 -20.36
C ILE A 190 20.59 -10.72 -21.43
N THR A 191 20.05 -11.10 -22.59
CA THR A 191 19.65 -10.13 -23.63
C THR A 191 18.30 -9.49 -23.28
N LYS A 192 18.07 -8.24 -23.71
CA LYS A 192 16.79 -7.53 -23.48
C LYS A 192 15.59 -8.31 -24.03
N LEU A 193 15.74 -8.89 -25.22
CA LEU A 193 14.72 -9.75 -25.83
C LEU A 193 14.53 -11.06 -25.06
N GLY A 194 15.62 -11.62 -24.51
CA GLY A 194 15.58 -12.81 -23.67
C GLY A 194 14.79 -12.60 -22.37
N ALA A 195 14.74 -11.38 -21.83
CA ALA A 195 13.98 -11.09 -20.61
C ALA A 195 12.46 -10.96 -20.82
N ILE A 196 11.99 -10.69 -22.05
CA ILE A 196 10.57 -10.45 -22.37
C ILE A 196 9.67 -11.62 -21.97
N PRO A 197 9.99 -12.90 -22.30
CA PRO A 197 9.11 -14.01 -21.94
C PRO A 197 8.96 -14.18 -20.42
N GLY A 198 9.98 -13.83 -19.63
CA GLY A 198 9.89 -13.81 -18.17
C GLY A 198 8.82 -12.85 -17.66
N ALA A 199 8.72 -11.66 -18.26
CA ALA A 199 7.65 -10.71 -17.96
C ALA A 199 6.27 -11.19 -18.46
N LEU A 200 6.23 -11.84 -19.63
CA LEU A 200 4.99 -12.38 -20.19
C LEU A 200 4.39 -13.50 -19.31
N ILE A 201 5.23 -14.36 -18.70
CA ILE A 201 4.77 -15.41 -17.78
C ILE A 201 3.96 -14.80 -16.63
N TYR A 202 4.41 -13.69 -16.06
CA TYR A 202 3.67 -12.99 -15.00
C TYR A 202 2.33 -12.40 -15.51
N LEU A 203 2.31 -11.80 -16.71
CA LEU A 203 1.07 -11.30 -17.29
C LEU A 203 0.06 -12.43 -17.55
N VAL A 204 0.53 -13.60 -18.01
CA VAL A 204 -0.30 -14.79 -18.19
C VAL A 204 -0.81 -15.30 -16.84
N HIS A 205 0.03 -15.35 -15.80
CA HIS A 205 -0.39 -15.73 -14.45
C HIS A 205 -1.53 -14.86 -13.94
N VAL A 206 -1.39 -13.53 -14.01
CA VAL A 206 -2.44 -12.58 -13.61
C VAL A 206 -3.71 -12.79 -14.44
N PHE A 207 -3.58 -12.99 -15.75
CA PHE A 207 -4.72 -13.23 -16.62
C PHE A 207 -5.49 -14.51 -16.25
N VAL A 208 -4.78 -15.62 -16.02
CA VAL A 208 -5.39 -16.89 -15.57
C VAL A 208 -6.06 -16.71 -14.21
N ALA A 209 -5.42 -16.01 -13.27
CA ALA A 209 -6.00 -15.76 -11.96
C ALA A 209 -7.32 -14.98 -12.04
N VAL A 210 -7.39 -13.98 -12.93
CA VAL A 210 -8.62 -13.22 -13.19
C VAL A 210 -9.69 -14.10 -13.84
N ILE A 211 -9.34 -14.97 -14.80
CA ILE A 211 -10.29 -15.91 -15.41
C ILE A 211 -10.88 -16.86 -14.37
N ASP A 212 -10.05 -17.43 -13.50
CA ASP A 212 -10.49 -18.35 -12.45
C ASP A 212 -11.50 -17.68 -11.51
N GLN A 213 -11.27 -16.42 -11.16
CA GLN A 213 -12.21 -15.66 -10.33
C GLN A 213 -13.55 -15.44 -11.05
N ARG A 214 -13.52 -15.11 -12.35
CA ARG A 214 -14.75 -14.96 -13.14
C ARG A 214 -15.52 -16.27 -13.22
N LEU A 215 -14.81 -17.39 -13.42
CA LEU A 215 -15.41 -18.72 -13.46
C LEU A 215 -16.00 -19.11 -12.10
N LEU A 216 -15.29 -18.85 -11.00
CA LEU A 216 -15.79 -19.08 -9.64
C LEU A 216 -17.06 -18.27 -9.38
N THR A 217 -17.04 -16.98 -9.71
CA THR A 217 -18.20 -16.08 -9.52
C THR A 217 -19.40 -16.56 -10.33
N ALA A 218 -19.18 -17.04 -11.57
CA ALA A 218 -20.23 -17.61 -12.40
C ALA A 218 -20.82 -18.89 -11.80
N ARG A 219 -19.96 -19.78 -11.25
CA ARG A 219 -20.40 -21.01 -10.55
C ARG A 219 -21.23 -20.69 -9.31
N VAL A 220 -20.79 -19.74 -8.49
CA VAL A 220 -21.54 -19.27 -7.31
C VAL A 220 -22.93 -18.76 -7.71
N HIS A 221 -23.03 -17.94 -8.75
CA HIS A 221 -24.32 -17.44 -9.23
C HIS A 221 -25.21 -18.53 -9.83
N HIS A 222 -24.63 -19.57 -10.43
CA HIS A 222 -25.38 -20.71 -10.94
C HIS A 222 -25.94 -21.56 -9.80
N LEU A 223 -25.12 -21.87 -8.80
CA LEU A 223 -25.52 -22.64 -7.61
C LEU A 223 -26.59 -21.91 -6.78
N GLN A 224 -26.49 -20.58 -6.65
CA GLN A 224 -27.53 -19.75 -6.00
C GLN A 224 -28.92 -19.88 -6.65
N LYS A 225 -28.99 -20.22 -7.95
CA LYS A 225 -30.26 -20.36 -8.67
C LYS A 225 -30.87 -21.76 -8.54
N ILE A 226 -30.05 -22.76 -8.23
CA ILE A 226 -30.43 -24.18 -8.23
C ILE A 226 -30.62 -24.69 -6.78
N GLU A 227 -30.35 -23.85 -5.78
CA GLU A 227 -30.32 -24.19 -4.35
C GLU A 227 -31.68 -24.71 -3.83
N ASP A 228 -31.93 -26.00 -4.07
CA ASP A 228 -33.10 -26.77 -3.62
C ASP A 228 -32.69 -27.88 -2.62
N SER A 229 -31.40 -28.21 -2.51
CA SER A 229 -30.86 -29.31 -1.68
C SER A 229 -29.85 -28.82 -0.63
N GLU A 230 -29.84 -29.47 0.55
CA GLU A 230 -28.96 -29.16 1.68
C GLU A 230 -27.46 -29.26 1.33
N GLN A 231 -27.07 -30.25 0.53
CA GLN A 231 -25.69 -30.40 0.04
C GLN A 231 -25.23 -29.25 -0.87
N GLN A 232 -26.13 -28.69 -1.68
CA GLN A 232 -25.80 -27.56 -2.56
C GLN A 232 -25.68 -26.25 -1.78
N ALA A 233 -26.43 -26.11 -0.68
CA ALA A 233 -26.32 -24.98 0.22
C ALA A 233 -24.95 -24.97 0.93
N GLU A 234 -24.48 -26.13 1.41
CA GLU A 234 -23.17 -26.27 2.04
C GLU A 234 -22.03 -25.96 1.05
N GLN A 235 -22.10 -26.53 -0.17
CA GLN A 235 -21.13 -26.24 -1.23
C GLN A 235 -21.14 -24.75 -1.64
N LEU A 236 -22.33 -24.13 -1.69
CA LEU A 236 -22.45 -22.71 -1.99
C LEU A 236 -21.86 -21.84 -0.87
N GLU A 237 -22.04 -22.22 0.39
CA GLU A 237 -21.49 -21.50 1.54
C GLU A 237 -19.95 -21.56 1.54
N GLU A 238 -19.37 -22.71 1.20
CA GLU A 238 -17.92 -22.86 1.02
C GLU A 238 -17.38 -21.96 -0.10
N LEU A 239 -17.99 -21.98 -1.30
CA LEU A 239 -17.57 -21.12 -2.42
C LEU A 239 -17.80 -19.63 -2.13
N LYS A 240 -18.86 -19.27 -1.40
CA LYS A 240 -19.09 -17.87 -0.97
C LYS A 240 -17.99 -17.41 -0.04
N ARG A 241 -17.57 -18.24 0.92
CA ARG A 241 -16.45 -17.94 1.82
C ARG A 241 -15.15 -17.68 1.04
N GLN A 242 -14.94 -18.37 -0.08
CA GLN A 242 -13.79 -18.13 -0.97
C GLN A 242 -13.90 -16.86 -1.83
N THR A 243 -15.10 -16.28 -1.96
CA THR A 243 -15.38 -15.13 -2.83
C THR A 243 -15.54 -13.82 -2.05
N GLU A 244 -15.97 -13.90 -0.79
CA GLU A 244 -16.24 -12.73 0.05
C GLU A 244 -14.97 -12.18 0.70
N LEU A 245 -14.67 -10.91 0.41
CA LEU A 245 -13.73 -10.13 1.21
C LEU A 245 -14.44 -9.76 2.52
N GLY A 246 -13.85 -10.05 3.69
CA GLY A 246 -14.42 -9.76 5.01
C GLY A 246 -14.49 -8.26 5.34
N VAL A 247 -15.26 -7.48 4.58
CA VAL A 247 -15.37 -6.02 4.69
C VAL A 247 -16.69 -5.66 5.35
N HIS A 248 -16.64 -5.18 6.59
CA HIS A 248 -17.83 -4.66 7.25
C HIS A 248 -18.07 -3.21 6.82
N ARG A 249 -19.23 -2.93 6.23
CA ARG A 249 -19.55 -1.61 5.68
C ARG A 249 -20.53 -0.89 6.58
N GLU A 250 -20.09 0.21 7.16
CA GLU A 250 -20.98 1.05 7.94
C GLU A 250 -22.00 1.76 7.01
N ARG A 251 -23.30 1.66 7.33
CA ARG A 251 -24.35 2.32 6.57
C ARG A 251 -24.33 3.82 6.86
N ILE A 252 -24.11 4.64 5.83
CA ILE A 252 -24.17 6.10 5.94
C ILE A 252 -25.62 6.53 6.13
N ASP A 253 -25.96 7.08 7.30
CA ASP A 253 -27.25 7.74 7.50
C ASP A 253 -27.24 9.14 6.88
N ARG A 254 -27.96 9.29 5.77
CA ARG A 254 -28.11 10.58 5.07
C ARG A 254 -29.33 11.37 5.51
N SER A 255 -30.17 10.80 6.39
CA SER A 255 -31.45 11.39 6.80
C SER A 255 -31.30 12.55 7.79
N ALA A 256 -30.13 12.67 8.43
CA ALA A 256 -29.84 13.66 9.47
C ALA A 256 -29.18 14.98 8.98
N SER A 257 -29.08 15.23 7.67
CA SER A 257 -28.40 16.44 7.14
C SER A 257 -29.20 17.72 7.40
N ARG A 258 -29.12 18.26 8.63
CA ARG A 258 -29.67 19.57 9.03
C ARG A 258 -28.54 20.48 9.54
N GLY A 259 -28.10 21.43 8.71
CA GLY A 259 -27.08 22.41 9.10
C GLY A 259 -26.35 23.10 7.94
N SER A 260 -25.45 24.01 8.30
CA SER A 260 -24.50 24.66 7.39
C SER A 260 -23.51 23.64 6.81
N ALA A 261 -23.18 23.79 5.52
CA ALA A 261 -22.27 22.89 4.81
C ALA A 261 -20.84 22.78 5.40
N ASN A 262 -20.45 23.74 6.24
CA ASN A 262 -19.11 23.86 6.85
C ASN A 262 -19.15 23.82 8.38
N ARG A 263 -20.21 23.27 8.98
CA ARG A 263 -20.32 23.21 10.43
C ARG A 263 -19.17 22.36 11.00
N HIS A 264 -18.50 22.86 12.05
CA HIS A 264 -17.36 22.19 12.70
C HIS A 264 -16.17 21.85 11.78
N LEU A 265 -15.96 22.58 10.68
CA LEU A 265 -14.90 22.29 9.69
C LEU A 265 -13.50 22.10 10.31
N PHE A 266 -13.03 23.08 11.11
CA PHE A 266 -11.71 23.02 11.74
C PHE A 266 -11.64 21.99 12.86
N GLN A 267 -12.75 21.75 13.55
CA GLN A 267 -12.82 20.71 14.57
C GLN A 267 -12.70 19.32 13.93
N GLN A 268 -13.46 19.04 12.87
CA GLN A 268 -13.33 17.80 12.07
C GLN A 268 -11.92 17.65 11.50
N PHE A 269 -11.31 18.74 11.02
CA PHE A 269 -9.94 18.73 10.52
C PHE A 269 -8.95 18.30 11.61
N TRP A 270 -8.95 18.95 12.77
CA TRP A 270 -8.03 18.63 13.85
C TRP A 270 -8.30 17.27 14.47
N GLU A 271 -9.55 16.84 14.61
CA GLU A 271 -9.89 15.47 15.05
C GLU A 271 -9.41 14.40 14.05
N SER A 272 -9.32 14.75 12.77
CA SER A 272 -8.82 13.84 11.73
C SER A 272 -7.30 13.83 11.64
N LEU A 273 -6.65 14.99 11.81
CA LEU A 273 -5.21 15.16 11.70
C LEU A 273 -4.48 14.76 13.01
N PHE A 274 -4.98 15.22 14.16
CA PHE A 274 -4.50 14.89 15.49
C PHE A 274 -5.44 13.91 16.20
N ARG A 275 -5.28 12.62 15.92
CA ARG A 275 -5.91 11.55 16.70
C ARG A 275 -5.06 11.16 17.90
N PHE A 276 -4.90 12.09 18.82
CA PHE A 276 -4.21 11.80 20.08
C PHE A 276 -5.16 11.13 21.07
N ASP A 277 -4.90 9.88 21.43
CA ASP A 277 -5.67 9.16 22.44
C ASP A 277 -5.31 9.66 23.85
N LYS A 278 -6.01 10.72 24.27
CA LYS A 278 -5.84 11.36 25.58
C LYS A 278 -6.10 10.40 26.74
N ASP A 279 -7.03 9.47 26.57
CA ASP A 279 -7.40 8.54 27.63
C ASP A 279 -6.35 7.45 27.83
N LYS A 280 -5.75 6.97 26.74
CA LYS A 280 -4.61 6.06 26.79
C LYS A 280 -3.35 6.78 27.30
N PHE A 281 -3.15 8.04 26.95
CA PHE A 281 -2.04 8.83 27.48
C PHE A 281 -2.16 9.06 29.00
N ARG A 282 -3.34 9.45 29.47
CA ARG A 282 -3.59 9.70 30.90
C ARG A 282 -3.42 8.44 31.74
N ARG A 283 -3.99 7.32 31.29
CA ARG A 283 -3.95 6.02 32.00
C ARG A 283 -2.66 5.21 31.78
N GLY A 284 -1.89 5.54 30.74
CA GLY A 284 -0.70 4.80 30.35
C GLY A 284 0.50 5.02 31.29
N SER A 285 1.37 4.01 31.34
CA SER A 285 2.68 4.11 31.99
C SER A 285 3.59 5.10 31.26
N PHE A 286 4.73 5.46 31.88
CA PHE A 286 5.73 6.35 31.25
C PHE A 286 6.12 5.89 29.84
N GLY A 287 6.34 4.59 29.64
CA GLY A 287 6.67 4.03 28.32
C GLY A 287 5.57 4.20 27.28
N VAL A 288 4.30 4.02 27.66
CA VAL A 288 3.15 4.25 26.76
C VAL A 288 3.04 5.73 26.39
N ARG A 289 3.27 6.63 27.35
CA ARG A 289 3.26 8.08 27.10
C ARG A 289 4.37 8.49 26.14
N PHE A 290 5.58 8.00 26.37
CA PHE A 290 6.72 8.23 25.47
C PHE A 290 6.44 7.68 24.07
N TYR A 291 5.94 6.45 23.96
CA TYR A 291 5.53 5.84 22.70
C TYR A 291 4.52 6.71 21.93
N LEU A 292 3.48 7.21 22.60
CA LEU A 292 2.48 8.07 21.96
C LEU A 292 3.08 9.40 21.49
N LEU A 293 3.96 10.01 22.27
CA LEU A 293 4.62 11.27 21.90
C LEU A 293 5.55 11.12 20.70
N VAL A 294 6.30 10.02 20.63
CA VAL A 294 7.25 9.75 19.53
C VAL A 294 6.52 9.34 18.24
N LYS A 295 5.40 8.61 18.36
CA LYS A 295 4.59 8.14 17.22
C LYS A 295 3.88 9.27 16.45
N GLU A 296 3.30 10.22 17.19
CA GLU A 296 2.31 11.16 16.64
C GLU A 296 2.84 12.15 15.59
N PRO A 297 4.04 12.75 15.70
CA PRO A 297 4.52 13.72 14.71
C PRO A 297 4.63 13.14 13.30
N MET A 298 5.16 11.93 13.17
CA MET A 298 5.24 11.26 11.88
C MET A 298 3.86 10.78 11.41
N GLU A 299 3.04 10.22 12.30
CA GLU A 299 1.69 9.80 11.91
C GLU A 299 0.83 10.99 11.44
N MET A 300 0.96 12.15 12.07
CA MET A 300 0.34 13.40 11.61
C MET A 300 0.81 13.77 10.19
N LEU A 301 2.12 13.73 9.92
CA LEU A 301 2.67 13.98 8.59
C LEU A 301 2.11 13.00 7.56
N LEU A 302 1.99 11.72 7.92
CA LEU A 302 1.38 10.70 7.07
C LEU A 302 -0.11 10.96 6.84
N ARG A 303 -0.89 11.35 7.86
CA ARG A 303 -2.31 11.73 7.68
C ARG A 303 -2.45 12.95 6.76
N LEU A 304 -1.50 13.88 6.78
CA LEU A 304 -1.52 15.05 5.93
C LEU A 304 -1.22 14.70 4.45
N LEU A 305 -0.33 13.74 4.21
CA LEU A 305 0.11 13.36 2.86
C LEU A 305 -0.72 12.24 2.22
N VAL A 306 -1.19 11.29 3.02
CA VAL A 306 -1.85 10.07 2.53
C VAL A 306 -3.36 10.15 2.77
N PRO A 307 -4.19 10.24 1.72
CA PRO A 307 -5.63 10.12 1.86
C PRO A 307 -5.98 8.66 2.21
N VAL A 308 -6.61 8.45 3.37
CA VAL A 308 -7.11 7.12 3.77
C VAL A 308 -8.62 7.11 3.67
N VAL A 309 -9.14 6.14 2.93
CA VAL A 309 -10.56 5.77 2.93
C VAL A 309 -10.67 4.48 3.73
N ASP A 310 -11.34 4.55 4.87
CA ASP A 310 -11.54 3.39 5.75
C ASP A 310 -13.03 3.11 5.87
N VAL A 311 -13.51 2.12 5.11
CA VAL A 311 -14.93 1.74 5.01
C VAL A 311 -15.52 1.19 6.30
N GLU A 312 -14.67 0.78 7.24
CA GLU A 312 -15.07 0.25 8.55
C GLU A 312 -15.30 1.36 9.58
N ARG A 313 -14.92 2.61 9.25
CA ARG A 313 -15.08 3.78 10.12
C ARG A 313 -16.32 4.60 9.78
N PRO A 314 -16.85 5.37 10.75
CA PRO A 314 -17.97 6.28 10.51
C PRO A 314 -17.58 7.31 9.47
N ASN A 315 -18.52 7.58 8.54
CA ASN A 315 -18.30 8.44 7.38
C ASN A 315 -17.03 8.08 6.57
N HIS A 316 -16.61 6.82 6.60
CA HIS A 316 -15.45 6.32 5.86
C HIS A 316 -14.13 7.08 6.16
N GLY A 317 -14.04 7.74 7.32
CA GLY A 317 -12.91 8.61 7.67
C GLY A 317 -12.90 9.97 6.97
N TRP A 318 -14.02 10.42 6.39
CA TRP A 318 -14.13 11.70 5.67
C TRP A 318 -13.81 12.91 6.54
N SER A 319 -12.93 13.76 6.00
CA SER A 319 -12.66 15.10 6.53
C SER A 319 -12.49 16.07 5.37
N LYS A 320 -13.39 17.05 5.30
CA LYS A 320 -13.49 17.95 4.15
C LYS A 320 -12.19 18.73 3.92
N LEU A 321 -11.72 19.44 4.94
CA LEU A 321 -10.53 20.28 4.83
C LEU A 321 -9.26 19.44 4.58
N LEU A 322 -9.14 18.30 5.27
CA LEU A 322 -8.00 17.41 5.09
C LEU A 322 -7.93 16.86 3.66
N CYS A 323 -9.07 16.42 3.11
CA CYS A 323 -9.14 15.92 1.74
C CYS A 323 -8.78 17.01 0.72
N CYS A 324 -9.29 18.23 0.89
CA CYS A 324 -8.94 19.36 0.02
C CYS A 324 -7.44 19.68 0.06
N LEU A 325 -6.82 19.66 1.25
CA LEU A 325 -5.39 19.85 1.39
C LEU A 325 -4.58 18.70 0.76
N GLN A 326 -5.01 17.45 0.94
CA GLN A 326 -4.36 16.28 0.32
C GLN A 326 -4.38 16.35 -1.21
N PHE A 327 -5.47 16.81 -1.82
CA PHE A 327 -5.56 17.02 -3.28
C PHE A 327 -4.53 18.03 -3.80
N ILE A 328 -4.09 18.97 -2.97
CA ILE A 328 -3.09 19.99 -3.34
C ILE A 328 -1.68 19.50 -3.00
N ILE A 329 -1.48 19.05 -1.76
CA ILE A 329 -0.15 18.73 -1.21
C ILE A 329 0.39 17.43 -1.81
N ALA A 330 -0.41 16.36 -1.90
CA ALA A 330 0.10 15.05 -2.27
C ALA A 330 0.65 15.00 -3.72
N PRO A 331 -0.07 15.49 -4.75
CA PRO A 331 0.48 15.54 -6.11
C PRO A 331 1.68 16.47 -6.22
N THR A 332 1.64 17.63 -5.55
CA THR A 332 2.77 18.58 -5.52
C THR A 332 4.02 17.93 -4.93
N TYR A 333 3.87 17.19 -3.82
CA TYR A 333 4.97 16.48 -3.17
C TYR A 333 5.52 15.33 -4.03
N ILE A 334 4.65 14.55 -4.68
CA ILE A 334 5.07 13.48 -5.61
C ILE A 334 5.89 14.07 -6.77
N PHE A 335 5.43 15.16 -7.38
CA PHE A 335 6.17 15.84 -8.45
C PHE A 335 7.47 16.47 -7.95
N PHE A 336 7.50 16.96 -6.71
CA PHE A 336 8.73 17.46 -6.10
C PHE A 336 9.77 16.35 -5.94
N ILE A 337 9.37 15.15 -5.50
CA ILE A 337 10.30 14.02 -5.33
C ILE A 337 10.74 13.44 -6.68
N LEU A 338 9.83 13.25 -7.64
CA LEU A 338 10.13 12.56 -8.90
C LEU A 338 10.71 13.46 -9.98
N LEU A 339 10.36 14.75 -9.99
CA LEU A 339 10.62 15.68 -11.10
C LEU A 339 11.23 17.00 -10.63
N LYS A 340 11.99 16.96 -9.52
CA LYS A 340 12.64 18.15 -8.93
C LYS A 340 13.45 18.95 -9.95
N ASP A 341 14.21 18.25 -10.79
CA ASP A 341 15.14 18.83 -11.76
C ASP A 341 14.51 19.07 -13.14
N VAL A 342 13.22 18.78 -13.29
CA VAL A 342 12.50 18.98 -14.56
C VAL A 342 11.77 20.32 -14.51
N SER A 343 12.18 21.23 -15.39
CA SER A 343 11.49 22.50 -15.64
C SER A 343 10.56 22.39 -16.84
N LEU A 344 9.30 22.80 -16.67
CA LEU A 344 8.30 22.92 -17.73
C LEU A 344 7.95 24.40 -17.92
N LEU A 345 8.00 24.89 -19.17
CA LEU A 345 7.77 26.31 -19.49
C LEU A 345 8.59 27.29 -18.60
N GLY A 346 9.84 26.96 -18.29
CA GLY A 346 10.72 27.81 -17.48
C GLY A 346 10.39 27.85 -15.98
N THR A 347 9.41 27.07 -15.52
CA THR A 347 9.06 26.91 -14.10
C THR A 347 9.25 25.46 -13.66
N ALA A 348 9.53 25.22 -12.38
CA ALA A 348 9.71 23.85 -11.89
C ALA A 348 8.39 23.07 -11.97
N ALA A 349 8.43 21.80 -12.38
CA ALA A 349 7.23 20.99 -12.61
C ALA A 349 6.31 20.91 -11.39
N TYR A 350 6.87 20.81 -10.18
CA TYR A 350 6.07 20.77 -8.94
C TYR A 350 5.31 22.07 -8.66
N ILE A 351 5.85 23.23 -9.04
CA ILE A 351 5.19 24.54 -8.89
C ILE A 351 3.97 24.61 -9.83
N MET A 352 4.13 24.14 -11.06
CA MET A 352 3.01 24.06 -12.01
C MET A 352 1.91 23.13 -11.52
N THR A 353 2.29 21.96 -10.97
CA THR A 353 1.33 21.04 -10.34
C THR A 353 0.56 21.72 -9.21
N PHE A 354 1.23 22.50 -8.36
CA PHE A 354 0.57 23.25 -7.30
C PHE A 354 -0.48 24.25 -7.85
N TYR A 355 -0.12 25.04 -8.87
CA TYR A 355 -1.04 25.99 -9.49
C TYR A 355 -2.24 25.34 -10.17
N ILE A 356 -2.09 24.11 -10.70
CA ILE A 356 -3.19 23.34 -11.29
C ILE A 356 -4.07 22.72 -10.19
N MET A 357 -3.48 22.18 -9.13
CA MET A 357 -4.22 21.49 -8.08
C MET A 357 -4.93 22.44 -7.11
N LEU A 358 -4.44 23.66 -6.93
CA LEU A 358 -5.07 24.68 -6.08
C LEU A 358 -6.53 25.01 -6.48
N PRO A 359 -6.85 25.37 -7.74
CA PRO A 359 -8.22 25.64 -8.16
C PRO A 359 -9.10 24.38 -8.10
N LEU A 360 -8.56 23.20 -8.42
CA LEU A 360 -9.28 21.93 -8.28
C LEU A 360 -9.65 21.66 -6.81
N GLY A 361 -8.71 21.88 -5.89
CA GLY A 361 -8.95 21.76 -4.44
C GLY A 361 -10.03 22.74 -3.95
N CYS A 362 -10.01 23.99 -4.44
CA CYS A 362 -11.03 24.99 -4.13
C CYS A 362 -12.41 24.61 -4.69
N LEU A 363 -12.47 24.08 -5.91
CA LEU A 363 -13.70 23.60 -6.53
C LEU A 363 -14.30 22.43 -5.73
N ILE A 364 -13.47 21.46 -5.32
CA ILE A 364 -13.88 20.36 -4.45
C ILE A 364 -14.38 20.90 -3.11
N PHE A 365 -13.71 21.89 -2.53
CA PHE A 365 -14.12 22.51 -1.28
C PHE A 365 -15.52 23.14 -1.38
N TRP A 366 -15.85 23.81 -2.49
CA TRP A 366 -17.19 24.39 -2.68
C TRP A 366 -18.26 23.36 -2.99
N ARG A 367 -17.91 22.26 -3.67
CA ARG A 367 -18.88 21.21 -4.05
C ARG A 367 -19.18 20.21 -2.94
N THR A 368 -18.36 20.16 -1.88
CA THR A 368 -18.47 19.15 -0.82
C THR A 368 -18.98 19.72 0.50
N ARG A 369 -19.51 18.85 1.37
CA ARG A 369 -20.04 19.19 2.70
C ARG A 369 -19.29 18.41 3.79
N THR A 370 -19.26 18.93 5.01
CA THR A 370 -18.66 18.26 6.18
C THR A 370 -19.47 17.04 6.62
N ASP A 371 -20.80 17.15 6.58
CA ASP A 371 -21.72 16.18 7.21
C ASP A 371 -21.96 14.92 6.38
N THR A 372 -21.67 14.98 5.08
CA THR A 372 -21.91 13.86 4.16
C THR A 372 -20.69 13.62 3.29
N THR A 373 -20.27 12.36 3.22
CA THR A 373 -19.19 11.92 2.34
C THR A 373 -19.61 12.09 0.89
N PRO A 374 -18.83 12.75 0.03
CA PRO A 374 -19.17 12.86 -1.38
C PRO A 374 -19.00 11.51 -2.07
N LYS A 375 -19.78 11.26 -3.13
CA LYS A 375 -19.80 9.96 -3.83
C LYS A 375 -18.42 9.55 -4.38
N PHE A 376 -17.61 10.52 -4.82
CA PHE A 376 -16.26 10.26 -5.35
C PHE A 376 -15.26 9.84 -4.27
N PHE A 377 -15.49 10.21 -3.00
CA PHE A 377 -14.59 9.86 -1.90
C PHE A 377 -14.66 8.37 -1.55
N ARG A 378 -15.82 7.75 -1.82
CA ARG A 378 -16.03 6.32 -1.58
C ARG A 378 -15.33 5.43 -2.61
N GLU A 379 -15.27 5.88 -3.85
CA GLU A 379 -14.75 5.10 -4.96
C GLU A 379 -13.85 5.96 -5.85
N PRO A 380 -12.68 6.41 -5.34
CA PRO A 380 -11.80 7.33 -6.07
C PRO A 380 -11.35 6.77 -7.42
N LEU A 381 -11.26 5.44 -7.59
CA LEU A 381 -10.89 4.78 -8.86
C LEU A 381 -12.09 4.40 -9.76
N SER A 382 -13.31 4.22 -9.25
CA SER A 382 -14.43 3.72 -10.08
C SER A 382 -14.93 4.76 -11.09
N ILE A 383 -14.67 6.04 -10.84
CA ILE A 383 -15.00 7.14 -11.74
C ILE A 383 -14.02 7.22 -12.92
N TRP A 384 -12.76 6.81 -12.72
CA TRP A 384 -11.68 6.99 -13.71
C TRP A 384 -11.27 5.70 -14.45
N LEU A 385 -11.43 4.51 -13.83
CA LEU A 385 -10.96 3.23 -14.40
C LEU A 385 -12.07 2.24 -14.76
N CYS A 386 -13.31 2.44 -14.28
CA CYS A 386 -14.45 1.64 -14.74
C CYS A 386 -15.24 2.41 -15.81
N PRO A 387 -15.10 2.08 -17.11
CA PRO A 387 -16.05 2.56 -18.09
C PRO A 387 -17.47 2.18 -17.65
N TRP A 388 -18.42 3.03 -18.03
CA TRP A 388 -19.84 2.99 -17.67
C TRP A 388 -20.55 1.60 -17.71
N PRO A 389 -20.14 0.57 -18.48
CA PRO A 389 -20.82 -0.73 -18.48
C PRO A 389 -20.71 -1.54 -17.19
N TRP A 390 -19.71 -1.27 -16.34
CA TRP A 390 -19.45 -2.05 -15.12
C TRP A 390 -20.19 -1.55 -13.87
N ARG A 391 -21.00 -0.49 -14.01
CA ARG A 391 -21.94 -0.03 -12.96
C ARG A 391 -23.16 -0.95 -12.90
N ARG A 392 -23.02 -2.18 -12.40
CA ARG A 392 -24.20 -2.93 -11.93
C ARG A 392 -24.39 -2.73 -10.43
N PRO A 393 -25.50 -2.13 -9.99
CA PRO A 393 -25.86 -2.10 -8.59
C PRO A 393 -26.25 -3.52 -8.19
N CYS A 394 -25.36 -4.24 -7.50
CA CYS A 394 -25.84 -5.34 -6.67
C CYS A 394 -26.42 -4.68 -5.43
N ALA A 395 -27.74 -4.75 -5.30
CA ALA A 395 -28.44 -4.42 -4.08
C ALA A 395 -27.78 -5.14 -2.88
N PRO A 396 -27.80 -4.57 -1.67
CA PRO A 396 -27.31 -5.25 -0.48
C PRO A 396 -28.12 -6.53 -0.28
N TRP A 397 -27.48 -7.67 -0.52
CA TRP A 397 -28.02 -9.02 -0.33
C TRP A 397 -28.41 -9.28 1.14
N GLU A 398 -27.91 -8.47 2.08
CA GLU A 398 -28.33 -8.43 3.50
C GLU A 398 -29.84 -8.20 3.68
N MET A 399 -30.53 -7.47 2.77
CA MET A 399 -31.98 -7.29 2.87
C MET A 399 -32.78 -8.54 2.49
N HIS A 400 -32.23 -9.42 1.64
CA HIS A 400 -32.93 -10.67 1.27
C HIS A 400 -32.78 -11.75 2.34
N LEU A 401 -31.64 -11.81 3.04
CA LEU A 401 -31.45 -12.72 4.18
C LEU A 401 -32.19 -12.27 5.43
N GLN A 402 -32.32 -10.96 5.70
CA GLN A 402 -33.18 -10.49 6.79
C GLN A 402 -34.68 -10.70 6.48
N ARG A 403 -35.13 -10.57 5.22
CA ARG A 403 -36.50 -10.94 4.84
C ARG A 403 -36.73 -12.46 4.91
N LYS A 404 -35.75 -13.30 4.56
CA LYS A 404 -35.86 -14.76 4.73
C LYS A 404 -35.81 -15.20 6.21
N ARG A 405 -35.00 -14.57 7.07
CA ARG A 405 -35.03 -14.81 8.53
C ARG A 405 -36.30 -14.29 9.20
N ALA A 406 -36.85 -13.17 8.75
CA ALA A 406 -38.15 -12.67 9.22
C ALA A 406 -39.33 -13.53 8.71
N ALA A 407 -39.20 -14.17 7.53
CA ALA A 407 -40.19 -15.11 7.01
C ALA A 407 -40.10 -16.51 7.64
N MET A 408 -38.90 -16.95 8.07
CA MET A 408 -38.70 -18.20 8.81
C MET A 408 -38.88 -18.06 10.34
N GLY A 409 -39.18 -16.86 10.83
CA GLY A 409 -39.40 -16.55 12.25
C GLY A 409 -40.83 -16.81 12.74
N ARG A 410 -41.45 -17.94 12.37
CA ARG A 410 -42.67 -18.48 13.00
C ARG A 410 -42.65 -20.00 13.01
N LEU A 411 -41.74 -20.59 13.79
CA LEU A 411 -41.89 -21.96 14.27
C LEU A 411 -41.78 -21.95 15.81
N PRO A 412 -42.65 -22.69 16.53
CA PRO A 412 -42.75 -22.57 17.98
C PRO A 412 -41.48 -23.05 18.70
N ALA A 413 -41.11 -22.33 19.75
CA ALA A 413 -39.98 -22.60 20.62
C ALA A 413 -40.18 -23.83 21.53
N SER A 414 -40.08 -25.06 20.99
CA SER A 414 -40.23 -26.26 21.83
C SER A 414 -39.34 -27.47 21.46
N SER A 415 -38.17 -27.30 20.82
CA SER A 415 -37.31 -28.47 20.53
C SER A 415 -35.79 -28.27 20.56
N TRP A 416 -35.26 -27.34 21.35
CA TRP A 416 -33.81 -27.26 21.58
C TRP A 416 -33.45 -27.60 23.03
N ARG A 417 -33.44 -28.89 23.35
CA ARG A 417 -32.61 -29.45 24.42
C ARG A 417 -31.78 -30.56 23.78
N TRP A 418 -30.53 -30.66 24.26
CA TRP A 418 -29.53 -31.69 23.98
C TRP A 418 -28.66 -31.45 22.75
N ALA A 419 -27.49 -30.83 22.98
CA ALA A 419 -26.18 -31.32 22.54
C ALA A 419 -25.10 -30.24 22.76
N TRP A 420 -24.68 -30.07 24.01
CA TRP A 420 -23.35 -29.54 24.32
C TRP A 420 -22.72 -30.55 25.29
N SER A 421 -22.12 -31.58 24.72
CA SER A 421 -21.20 -32.47 25.41
C SER A 421 -20.33 -33.15 24.37
N SER A 422 -19.02 -32.90 24.48
CA SER A 422 -17.90 -33.60 23.81
C SER A 422 -17.56 -33.15 22.38
N LEU A 423 -16.65 -32.17 22.27
CA LEU A 423 -15.37 -32.26 21.55
C LEU A 423 -14.56 -30.97 21.71
#